data_AF-A0A9P0LM84-F1
#
_entry.id   AF-A0A9P0LM84-F1
#
_cell.length_a   1.000
_cell.length_b   1.000
_cell.length_c   1.000
_cell.angle_alpha   90.00
_cell.angle_beta   90.00
_cell.angle_gamma   90.00
#
_symmetry.space_group_name_H-M   'P 1'
#
loop_
_entity.id
_entity.type
_entity.pdbx_description
1 polymer ?
#
loop_
_entity_poly.entity_id
_entity_poly.type
_entity_poly.pdbx_seq_one_letter_code
_entity_poly.pdbx_strand_id
1 'polypeptide(L)'
;MNLGTTAPRSSVDIFGDVILALNKKYCDNLSRWLNSLLAQEGFPSSRISNQQKENFIKSVLREKANKRKLCDIVLEFTLICRGILKQNMDTLTCDYS
;
A
#
# COMPACT_ATOMS: atom_id res chain seq x y z
N MET A 1 5.67 11.40 -3.61
CA MET A 1 4.29 10.87 -3.67
C MET A 1 3.50 11.46 -2.51
N ASN A 2 2.70 12.50 -2.77
CA ASN A 2 2.06 13.30 -1.72
C ASN A 2 0.69 12.69 -1.34
N LEU A 3 0.71 11.48 -0.76
CA LEU A 3 -0.48 10.86 -0.14
C LEU A 3 -0.71 11.40 1.29
N GLY A 4 0.25 12.18 1.80
CA GLY A 4 0.40 12.47 3.23
C GLY A 4 -0.40 13.63 3.79
N THR A 5 -0.80 14.65 3.02
CA THR A 5 -1.34 15.87 3.66
C THR A 5 -2.58 16.54 3.03
N THR A 6 -2.86 16.44 1.72
CA THR A 6 -3.99 17.22 1.13
C THR A 6 -4.66 16.62 -0.13
N ALA A 7 -4.50 15.33 -0.41
CA ALA A 7 -5.08 14.75 -1.63
C ALA A 7 -6.61 14.49 -1.45
N PRO A 8 -7.50 15.11 -2.25
CA PRO A 8 -8.94 14.80 -2.22
C PRO A 8 -9.18 13.32 -2.55
N ARG A 9 -10.29 12.72 -2.09
CA ARG A 9 -10.61 11.29 -2.37
C ARG A 9 -10.53 10.94 -3.86
N SER A 10 -10.86 11.90 -4.73
CA SER A 10 -10.69 11.80 -6.18
C SER A 10 -9.27 11.48 -6.63
N SER A 11 -8.25 11.96 -5.89
CA SER A 11 -6.84 11.64 -6.17
C SER A 11 -6.52 10.18 -5.90
N VAL A 12 -7.05 9.60 -4.81
CA VAL A 12 -6.87 8.17 -4.49
C VAL A 12 -7.51 7.30 -5.58
N ASP A 13 -8.67 7.71 -6.08
CA ASP A 13 -9.34 7.06 -7.22
C ASP A 13 -8.47 7.07 -8.49
N ILE A 14 -7.87 8.21 -8.83
CA ILE A 14 -6.96 8.35 -9.98
C ILE A 14 -5.71 7.47 -9.79
N PHE A 15 -5.13 7.46 -8.58
CA PHE A 15 -4.00 6.59 -8.27
C PHE A 15 -4.38 5.11 -8.37
N GLY A 16 -5.60 4.75 -7.95
CA GLY A 16 -6.14 3.40 -8.09
C GLY A 16 -6.14 2.93 -9.55
N ASP A 17 -6.63 3.75 -10.47
CA ASP A 17 -6.64 3.41 -11.91
C ASP A 17 -5.23 3.26 -12.49
N VAL A 18 -4.31 4.17 -12.15
CA VAL A 18 -2.92 4.13 -12.63
C VAL A 18 -2.19 2.90 -12.12
N ILE A 19 -2.28 2.62 -10.81
CA ILE A 19 -1.61 1.46 -10.21
C ILE A 19 -2.21 0.16 -10.78
N LEU A 20 -3.53 0.10 -10.99
CA LEU A 20 -4.19 -1.07 -11.57
C LEU A 20 -3.73 -1.33 -13.02
N ALA A 21 -3.63 -0.28 -13.84
CA ALA A 21 -3.12 -0.38 -15.20
C ALA A 21 -1.66 -0.84 -15.24
N LEU A 22 -0.83 -0.31 -14.34
CA LEU A 22 0.57 -0.72 -14.19
C LEU A 22 0.70 -2.15 -13.71
N ASN A 23 -0.12 -2.60 -12.74
CA ASN A 23 -0.08 -3.97 -12.25
C ASN A 23 -0.48 -4.97 -13.35
N LYS A 24 -1.49 -4.65 -14.16
CA LYS A 24 -1.91 -5.50 -15.28
C LYS A 24 -0.83 -5.67 -16.35
N LYS A 25 -0.13 -4.60 -16.72
CA LYS A 25 0.75 -4.59 -17.89
C LYS A 25 2.24 -4.72 -17.54
N TYR A 26 2.63 -4.30 -16.34
CA TYR A 26 4.02 -4.16 -15.92
C TYR A 26 4.21 -4.55 -14.45
N CYS A 27 3.63 -5.68 -14.02
CA CYS A 27 3.68 -6.18 -12.64
C CYS A 27 5.11 -6.24 -12.06
N ASP A 28 6.07 -6.74 -12.84
CA ASP A 28 7.47 -6.84 -12.41
C ASP A 28 8.13 -5.47 -12.20
N ASN A 29 7.87 -4.52 -13.11
CA ASN A 29 8.38 -3.16 -12.99
C ASN A 29 7.72 -2.44 -11.81
N LEU A 30 6.41 -2.61 -11.61
CA LEU A 30 5.70 -2.04 -10.48
C LEU A 30 6.26 -2.57 -9.15
N SER A 31 6.54 -3.88 -9.07
CA SER A 31 7.20 -4.49 -7.89
C SER A 31 8.56 -3.86 -7.62
N ARG A 32 9.41 -3.73 -8.64
CA ARG A 32 10.73 -3.09 -8.50
C ARG A 32 10.63 -1.64 -8.06
N TRP A 33 9.75 -0.85 -8.69
CA TRP A 33 9.56 0.56 -8.33
C TRP A 33 9.04 0.73 -6.91
N LEU A 34 8.08 -0.10 -6.47
CA LEU A 34 7.56 -0.05 -5.11
C LEU A 34 8.62 -0.45 -4.08
N ASN A 35 9.40 -1.50 -4.35
CA ASN A 35 10.50 -1.90 -3.47
C ASN A 35 11.57 -0.81 -3.39
N SER A 36 11.99 -0.23 -4.52
CA SER A 36 12.98 0.86 -4.53
C SER A 36 12.47 2.12 -3.83
N LEU A 37 11.20 2.48 -4.02
CA LEU A 37 10.60 3.65 -3.41
C LEU A 37 10.47 3.50 -1.89
N LEU A 38 10.08 2.32 -1.41
CA LEU A 38 9.89 2.03 0.02
C LEU A 38 11.17 1.63 0.73
N ALA A 39 12.24 1.27 0.01
CA ALA A 39 13.57 1.03 0.56
C ALA A 39 14.23 2.30 1.11
N GLN A 40 13.76 3.49 0.72
CA GLN A 40 14.30 4.74 1.23
C GLN A 40 14.03 4.88 2.74
N GLU A 41 15.08 5.06 3.52
CA GLU A 41 15.00 5.25 4.98
C GLU A 41 14.14 6.46 5.34
N GLY A 42 13.25 6.30 6.33
CA GLY A 42 12.30 7.34 6.74
C GLY A 42 11.14 7.60 5.77
N PHE A 43 11.09 6.95 4.60
CA PHE A 43 10.00 7.08 3.64
C PHE A 43 9.02 5.89 3.71
N PRO A 44 7.68 6.11 3.62
CA PRO A 44 6.95 7.38 3.62
C PRO A 44 6.83 8.03 5.01
N SER A 45 7.21 7.31 6.06
CA SER A 45 7.21 7.76 7.46
C SER A 45 8.15 6.87 8.26
N SER A 46 8.87 7.40 9.25
CA SER A 46 9.71 6.61 10.17
C SER A 46 8.90 5.67 11.07
N ARG A 47 7.56 5.73 11.00
CA ARG A 47 6.63 4.95 11.83
C ARG A 47 6.26 3.59 11.23
N ILE A 48 6.64 3.33 9.97
CA ILE A 48 6.28 2.09 9.28
C ILE A 48 7.45 1.09 9.31
N SER A 49 7.16 -0.16 9.69
CA SER A 49 8.17 -1.22 9.71
C SER A 49 8.46 -1.75 8.30
N ASN A 50 9.63 -2.36 8.12
CA ASN A 50 9.97 -3.03 6.85
C ASN A 50 8.95 -4.12 6.48
N GLN A 51 8.42 -4.83 7.47
CA GLN A 51 7.39 -5.84 7.26
C GLN A 51 6.07 -5.23 6.76
N GLN A 52 5.66 -4.07 7.28
CA GLN A 52 4.47 -3.35 6.81
C GLN A 52 4.64 -2.86 5.38
N LYS A 53 5.85 -2.39 5.01
CA LYS A 53 6.20 -2.04 3.63
C LYS A 53 6.05 -3.25 2.70
N GLU A 54 6.61 -4.41 3.08
CA GLU A 54 6.49 -5.63 2.29
C GLU A 54 5.04 -6.10 2.12
N ASN A 55 4.25 -6.07 3.20
CA ASN A 55 2.84 -6.47 3.18
C ASN A 55 2.01 -5.58 2.25
N PHE A 56 2.30 -4.27 2.24
CA PHE A 56 1.68 -3.34 1.31
C PHE A 56 2.03 -3.68 -0.14
N ILE A 57 3.31 -3.91 -0.45
CA ILE A 57 3.76 -4.27 -1.81
C ILE A 57 3.05 -5.55 -2.26
N LYS A 58 3.04 -6.60 -1.42
CA LYS A 58 2.35 -7.87 -1.72
C LYS A 58 0.86 -7.66 -1.98
N SER A 59 0.19 -6.85 -1.15
CA SER A 59 -1.25 -6.57 -1.30
C SER A 59 -1.56 -5.81 -2.58
N VAL A 60 -0.76 -4.80 -2.93
CA VAL A 60 -0.88 -4.03 -4.18
C VAL A 60 -0.66 -4.93 -5.39
N LEU A 61 0.39 -5.75 -5.41
CA LEU A 61 0.71 -6.63 -6.54
C LEU A 61 -0.30 -7.76 -6.72
N ARG A 62 -0.90 -8.25 -5.64
CA ARG A 62 -1.96 -9.27 -5.68
C ARG A 62 -3.25 -8.74 -6.28
N GLU A 63 -3.53 -7.45 -6.13
CA GLU A 63 -4.77 -6.84 -6.62
C GLU A 63 -4.62 -6.32 -8.05
N LYS A 64 -5.17 -7.06 -9.01
CA LYS A 64 -5.05 -6.80 -10.46
C LYS A 64 -6.37 -6.43 -11.13
N ALA A 65 -7.50 -6.49 -10.43
CA ALA A 65 -8.81 -6.27 -11.04
C ALA A 65 -9.74 -5.36 -10.22
N ASN A 66 -9.60 -5.35 -8.90
CA ASN A 66 -10.49 -4.62 -8.01
C ASN A 66 -9.88 -3.28 -7.61
N LYS A 67 -10.21 -2.24 -8.37
CA LYS A 67 -9.83 -0.85 -8.08
C LYS A 67 -10.22 -0.43 -6.67
N ARG A 68 -11.43 -0.79 -6.22
CA ARG A 68 -11.98 -0.37 -4.93
C ARG A 68 -11.10 -0.88 -3.79
N LYS A 69 -10.75 -2.17 -3.85
CA LYS A 69 -9.83 -2.82 -2.91
C LYS A 69 -8.41 -2.25 -2.97
N LEU A 70 -7.92 -1.90 -4.16
CA LEU A 70 -6.63 -1.23 -4.32
C LEU A 70 -6.61 0.15 -3.64
N CYS A 71 -7.66 0.94 -3.81
CA CYS A 71 -7.82 2.22 -3.13
C CYS A 71 -7.84 2.03 -1.60
N ASP A 72 -8.52 1.01 -1.08
CA ASP A 72 -8.56 0.70 0.35
C ASP A 72 -7.15 0.35 0.88
N ILE A 73 -6.37 -0.47 0.16
CA ILE A 73 -4.99 -0.82 0.52
C ILE A 73 -4.10 0.44 0.58
N VAL A 74 -4.21 1.34 -0.40
CA VAL A 74 -3.44 2.59 -0.45
C VAL A 74 -3.85 3.55 0.66
N LEU A 75 -5.16 3.62 0.98
CA LEU A 75 -5.67 4.42 2.07
C LEU A 75 -5.19 3.91 3.43
N GLU A 76 -5.30 2.61 3.67
CA GLU A 76 -4.83 1.96 4.90
C GLU A 76 -3.33 2.23 5.12
N PHE A 77 -2.51 2.02 4.09
CA PHE A 77 -1.08 2.30 4.14
C PHE A 77 -0.78 3.78 4.46
N THR A 78 -1.54 4.70 3.88
CA THR A 78 -1.41 6.13 4.14
C THR A 78 -1.77 6.47 5.59
N LEU A 79 -2.82 5.85 6.14
CA LEU A 79 -3.23 6.04 7.53
C LEU A 79 -2.20 5.48 8.52
N ILE A 80 -1.56 4.35 8.19
CA ILE A 80 -0.43 3.80 8.97
C ILE A 80 0.75 4.76 8.94
N CYS A 81 1.10 5.31 7.77
CA CYS A 81 2.18 6.30 7.64
C CYS A 81 1.92 7.55 8.50
N ARG A 82 0.66 7.97 8.65
CA ARG A 82 0.23 9.08 9.51
C ARG A 82 0.13 8.70 10.99
N GLY A 83 0.25 7.43 11.35
CA GLY A 83 0.09 6.94 12.71
C GLY A 83 -1.37 6.92 13.20
N ILE A 84 -2.34 6.97 12.29
CA ILE A 84 -3.78 6.95 12.60
C ILE A 84 -4.26 5.50 12.75
N LEU A 85 -3.74 4.58 11.94
CA LEU A 85 -4.00 3.14 12.05
C LEU A 85 -2.75 2.40 12.54
N LYS A 86 -2.93 1.53 13.54
CA LYS A 86 -2.00 0.43 13.85
C LYS A 86 -2.54 -0.81 13.17
N GLN A 87 -1.79 -1.42 12.25
CA GLN A 87 -2.11 -2.79 11.84
C GLN A 87 -1.88 -3.70 13.05
N ASN A 88 -2.96 -4.09 13.73
CA ASN A 88 -2.94 -5.19 14.68
C ASN A 88 -2.68 -6.48 13.89
N MET A 89 -1.64 -7.19 14.29
CA MET A 89 -1.19 -8.42 13.68
C MET A 89 -1.93 -9.62 14.30
N ASP A 90 -3.26 -9.62 14.28
CA ASP A 90 -4.08 -10.66 14.93
C ASP A 90 -5.25 -11.12 14.06
N THR A 91 -4.96 -11.80 12.94
CA THR A 91 -5.96 -12.70 12.31
C THR A 91 -5.34 -13.93 11.65
N LEU A 92 -4.16 -14.40 12.10
CA LEU A 92 -3.63 -15.70 11.64
C LEU A 92 -3.07 -16.61 12.74
N THR A 93 -3.37 -16.37 14.02
CA THR A 93 -3.09 -17.33 15.10
C THR A 93 -4.26 -17.42 16.07
N CYS A 94 -5.29 -18.20 15.72
CA CYS A 94 -6.12 -19.00 16.64
C CYS A 94 -7.34 -19.58 15.89
N ASP A 95 -7.09 -20.52 14.98
CA ASP A 95 -8.09 -21.52 14.56
C ASP A 95 -7.43 -22.92 14.54
N TYR A 96 -6.55 -23.17 15.51
CA TYR A 96 -6.07 -24.52 15.85
C TYR A 96 -5.88 -24.61 17.37
N SER A 97 -6.99 -24.86 18.06
CA SER A 97 -7.06 -25.58 19.35
C SER A 97 -8.38 -26.32 19.40
#